data_AF-A0A1H8JBX7-F1
#
_entry.id   AF-A0A1H8JBX7-F1
#
_cell.length_a   1.000
_cell.length_b   1.000
_cell.length_c   1.000
_cell.angle_alpha   90.00
_cell.angle_beta   90.00
_cell.angle_gamma   90.00
#
_symmetry.space_group_name_H-M   'P 1'
#
loop_
_entity.id
_entity.type
_entity.pdbx_description
1 polymer ?
#
loop_
_entity_poly.entity_id
_entity_poly.type
_entity_poly.pdbx_seq_one_letter_code
_entity_poly.pdbx_strand_id
1 'polypeptide(L)'
;MKLVETDYTKDQQEFLNYLESLVAVLETVIFDLEELPTDVYAVSKEAVKMGIGVLAERFELQFKLRTPDLNIDDYFKFKIFPEIEPVGEKINFKSFLGDGFDFKTSKIALFSYDSKNKAIYHIVKDGFTKALINTPHGLRIEKRAEFASKDYQESENDAYSAIIKSYLSKILHIDSISDAQFLQITSWSDNWTNYFDDGKEWWGTFCWTIYDSRTNKITFLAASSTD
;
A
#
# COMPACT_ATOMS: atom_id res chain seq x y z
N MET A 1 -2.87 -10.91 22.88
CA MET A 1 -3.09 -11.70 21.66
C MET A 1 -1.80 -11.69 20.86
N LYS A 2 -1.39 -12.80 20.27
CA LYS A 2 -0.10 -12.90 19.57
C LYS A 2 -0.30 -12.74 18.06
N LEU A 3 0.52 -11.87 17.47
CA LEU A 3 0.65 -11.68 16.02
C LEU A 3 1.89 -12.42 15.57
N VAL A 4 1.79 -13.17 14.48
CA VAL A 4 2.91 -13.88 13.87
C VAL A 4 2.99 -13.44 12.42
N GLU A 5 4.14 -12.91 11.99
CA GLU A 5 4.36 -12.59 10.58
C GLU A 5 4.20 -13.86 9.74
N THR A 6 3.36 -13.77 8.73
CA THR A 6 3.11 -14.87 7.79
C THR A 6 4.11 -14.77 6.64
N ASP A 7 4.80 -15.86 6.34
CA ASP A 7 5.54 -15.99 5.09
C ASP A 7 4.60 -15.88 3.89
N TYR A 8 5.01 -15.10 2.88
CA TYR A 8 4.25 -15.05 1.64
C TYR A 8 4.22 -16.41 0.96
N THR A 9 3.04 -16.78 0.46
CA THR A 9 2.96 -17.88 -0.51
C THR A 9 3.78 -17.54 -1.75
N LYS A 10 4.19 -18.56 -2.50
CA LYS A 10 4.96 -18.38 -3.74
C LYS A 10 4.29 -17.40 -4.71
N ASP A 11 2.97 -17.50 -4.88
CA ASP A 11 2.20 -16.62 -5.78
C ASP A 11 2.16 -15.16 -5.28
N GLN A 12 2.04 -14.95 -3.97
CA GLN A 12 2.13 -13.61 -3.37
C GLN A 12 3.53 -13.03 -3.54
N GLN A 13 4.57 -13.83 -3.33
CA GLN A 13 5.95 -13.39 -3.49
C GLN A 13 6.28 -13.03 -4.95
N GLU A 14 5.87 -13.86 -5.91
CA GLU A 14 6.02 -13.57 -7.34
C GLU A 14 5.32 -12.26 -7.73
N PHE A 15 4.12 -12.02 -7.19
CA PHE A 15 3.38 -10.78 -7.44
C PHE A 15 4.02 -9.55 -6.78
N LEU A 16 4.48 -9.64 -5.53
CA LEU A 16 5.16 -8.54 -4.85
C LEU A 16 6.50 -8.20 -5.54
N ASN A 17 7.27 -9.21 -5.97
CA ASN A 17 8.49 -8.99 -6.76
C ASN A 17 8.18 -8.33 -8.11
N TYR A 18 7.05 -8.69 -8.74
CA TYR A 18 6.59 -8.01 -9.95
C TYR A 18 6.29 -6.53 -9.67
N LEU A 19 5.59 -6.20 -8.59
CA LEU A 19 5.33 -4.81 -8.19
C LEU A 19 6.62 -4.02 -7.90
N GLU A 20 7.58 -4.63 -7.21
CA GLU A 20 8.90 -4.04 -6.97
C GLU A 20 9.62 -3.75 -8.29
N SER A 21 9.56 -4.66 -9.26
CA SER A 21 10.13 -4.45 -10.61
C SER A 21 9.49 -3.26 -11.35
N LEU A 22 8.24 -2.92 -11.00
CA LEU A 22 7.51 -1.77 -11.51
C LEU A 22 7.76 -0.48 -10.71
N VAL A 23 8.66 -0.50 -9.70
CA VAL A 23 8.89 0.57 -8.71
C VAL A 23 7.64 0.98 -7.93
N ALA A 24 6.82 -0.01 -7.55
CA ALA A 24 5.80 0.19 -6.52
C ALA A 24 6.46 0.32 -5.14
N VAL A 25 5.97 1.23 -4.30
CA VAL A 25 6.53 1.55 -2.96
C VAL A 25 5.53 1.28 -1.83
N LEU A 26 4.56 0.38 -2.08
CA LEU A 26 3.58 -0.04 -1.07
C LEU A 26 4.14 -1.21 -0.28
N GLU A 27 4.59 -0.91 0.93
CA GLU A 27 5.04 -1.89 1.90
C GLU A 27 3.86 -2.71 2.43
N THR A 28 4.10 -4.01 2.53
CA THR A 28 3.09 -4.99 2.93
C THR A 28 3.67 -5.88 4.01
N VAL A 29 2.91 -6.19 5.05
CA VAL A 29 3.21 -7.23 6.04
C VAL A 29 1.89 -7.91 6.40
N ILE A 30 1.87 -9.25 6.42
CA ILE A 30 0.67 -10.04 6.79
C ILE A 30 0.95 -10.73 8.12
N PHE A 31 -0.01 -10.66 9.02
CA PHE A 31 0.04 -11.31 10.32
C PHE A 31 -1.08 -12.34 10.46
N ASP A 32 -0.74 -13.54 10.90
CA ASP A 32 -1.68 -14.52 11.44
C ASP A 32 -2.03 -14.17 12.89
N LEU A 33 -3.31 -14.34 13.21
CA LEU A 33 -3.81 -14.24 14.56
C LEU A 33 -4.05 -15.65 15.10
N GLU A 34 -3.43 -15.98 16.25
CA GLU A 34 -3.61 -17.30 16.89
C GLU A 34 -5.05 -17.53 17.36
N GLU A 35 -5.81 -16.46 17.63
CA GLU A 35 -7.19 -16.49 18.11
C GLU A 35 -8.03 -15.42 17.42
N LEU A 36 -9.35 -15.56 17.45
CA LEU A 36 -10.25 -14.51 16.97
C LEU A 36 -10.19 -13.29 17.91
N PRO A 37 -9.95 -12.07 17.41
CA PRO A 37 -9.83 -10.88 18.24
C PRO A 37 -11.19 -10.48 18.82
N THR A 38 -11.23 -10.23 20.13
CA THR A 38 -12.40 -9.62 20.80
C THR A 38 -12.44 -8.10 20.60
N ASP A 39 -11.27 -7.48 20.42
CA ASP A 39 -11.10 -6.07 20.07
C ASP A 39 -10.17 -5.95 18.85
N VAL A 40 -10.78 -5.83 17.67
CA VAL A 40 -10.06 -5.68 16.40
C VAL A 40 -9.24 -4.39 16.36
N TYR A 41 -9.68 -3.30 17.01
CA TYR A 41 -8.95 -2.04 16.99
C TYR A 41 -7.66 -2.15 17.79
N ALA A 42 -7.72 -2.70 19.01
CA ALA A 42 -6.54 -2.93 19.84
C ALA A 42 -5.50 -3.79 19.12
N VAL A 43 -5.94 -4.88 18.48
CA VAL A 43 -5.02 -5.74 17.73
C VAL A 43 -4.47 -5.03 16.50
N SER A 44 -5.31 -4.30 15.76
CA SER A 44 -4.86 -3.54 14.60
C SER A 44 -3.79 -2.51 15.00
N LYS A 45 -3.91 -1.93 16.20
CA LYS A 45 -2.91 -1.02 16.77
C LYS A 45 -1.58 -1.72 17.07
N GLU A 46 -1.62 -2.93 17.57
CA GLU A 46 -0.39 -3.73 17.75
C GLU A 46 0.20 -4.15 16.40
N ALA A 47 -0.64 -4.47 15.41
CA ALA A 47 -0.19 -4.84 14.06
C ALA A 47 0.48 -3.68 13.32
N VAL A 48 0.00 -2.44 13.45
CA VAL A 48 0.68 -1.28 12.84
C VAL A 48 2.05 -1.03 13.47
N LYS A 49 2.17 -1.20 14.80
CA LYS A 49 3.46 -1.09 15.52
C LYS A 49 4.42 -2.24 15.17
N MET A 50 3.91 -3.45 15.03
CA MET A 50 4.75 -4.59 14.63
C MET A 50 5.18 -4.47 13.17
N GLY A 51 4.24 -4.11 12.28
CA GLY A 51 4.49 -3.94 10.85
C GLY A 51 5.59 -2.93 10.55
N ILE A 52 5.56 -1.76 11.21
CA ILE A 52 6.61 -0.75 11.03
C ILE A 52 7.99 -1.22 11.57
N GLY A 53 8.00 -2.07 12.60
CA GLY A 53 9.23 -2.65 13.14
C GLY A 53 9.84 -3.65 12.15
N VAL A 54 8.99 -4.49 11.54
CA VAL A 54 9.39 -5.37 10.43
C VAL A 54 9.97 -4.56 9.27
N LEU A 55 9.37 -3.42 8.90
CA LEU A 55 9.94 -2.56 7.86
C LEU A 55 11.29 -1.97 8.25
N ALA A 56 11.45 -1.51 9.49
CA ALA A 56 12.73 -1.00 9.99
C ALA A 56 13.85 -2.05 9.85
N GLU A 57 13.58 -3.30 10.26
CA GLU A 57 14.52 -4.42 10.15
C GLU A 57 14.85 -4.75 8.68
N ARG A 58 13.83 -4.79 7.81
CA ARG A 58 14.01 -5.07 6.36
C ARG A 58 14.86 -3.99 5.69
N PHE A 59 14.61 -2.72 5.95
CA PHE A 59 15.39 -1.62 5.38
C PHE A 59 16.82 -1.58 5.92
N GLU A 60 17.02 -1.84 7.22
CA GLU A 60 18.36 -1.97 7.80
C GLU A 60 19.15 -3.11 7.12
N LEU A 61 18.52 -4.26 6.90
CA LEU A 61 19.15 -5.38 6.20
C LEU A 61 19.49 -5.02 4.75
N GLN A 62 18.56 -4.39 4.02
CA GLN A 62 18.80 -3.97 2.64
C GLN A 62 19.95 -2.96 2.54
N PHE A 63 20.02 -2.01 3.47
CA PHE A 63 21.12 -1.04 3.53
C PHE A 63 22.45 -1.75 3.75
N LYS A 64 22.56 -2.64 4.75
CA LYS A 64 23.78 -3.42 5.02
C LYS A 64 24.25 -4.24 3.81
N LEU A 65 23.30 -4.81 3.05
CA LEU A 65 23.61 -5.59 1.85
C LEU A 65 24.10 -4.72 0.67
N ARG A 66 23.55 -3.52 0.49
CA ARG A 66 23.91 -2.61 -0.61
C ARG A 66 25.20 -1.83 -0.33
N THR A 67 25.46 -1.50 0.93
CA THR A 67 26.59 -0.67 1.36
C THR A 67 27.29 -1.27 2.58
N PRO A 68 27.97 -2.43 2.43
CA PRO A 68 28.56 -3.16 3.55
C PRO A 68 29.69 -2.41 4.27
N ASP A 69 30.34 -1.46 3.57
CA ASP A 69 31.46 -0.68 4.11
C ASP A 69 31.02 0.59 4.85
N LEU A 70 29.73 0.95 4.79
CA LEU A 70 29.20 2.12 5.47
C LEU A 70 28.66 1.75 6.86
N ASN A 71 28.90 2.62 7.82
CA ASN A 71 28.24 2.51 9.12
C ASN A 71 26.78 2.95 8.98
N ILE A 72 25.86 2.01 9.23
CA ILE A 72 24.42 2.25 9.08
C ILE A 72 23.91 3.42 9.93
N ASP A 73 24.44 3.60 11.14
CA ASP A 73 23.99 4.64 12.09
C ASP A 73 24.22 6.06 11.56
N ASP A 74 25.15 6.22 10.61
CA ASP A 74 25.48 7.51 10.02
C ASP A 74 24.46 7.94 8.94
N TYR A 75 23.78 6.97 8.30
CA TYR A 75 22.98 7.20 7.09
C TYR A 75 21.52 6.75 7.22
N PHE A 76 21.25 5.64 7.89
CA PHE A 76 19.92 5.10 8.07
C PHE A 76 19.41 5.41 9.48
N LYS A 77 18.44 6.33 9.56
CA LYS A 77 17.86 6.76 10.83
C LYS A 77 16.37 6.46 10.85
N PHE A 78 15.99 5.20 10.70
CA PHE A 78 14.60 4.81 10.94
C PHE A 78 14.31 4.92 12.44
N LYS A 79 13.32 5.74 12.80
CA LYS A 79 12.98 6.06 14.19
C LYS A 79 11.49 5.88 14.39
N ILE A 80 11.15 5.05 15.36
CA ILE A 80 9.81 4.96 15.95
C ILE A 80 9.86 5.77 17.24
N PHE A 81 8.92 6.71 17.41
CA PHE A 81 8.82 7.59 18.57
C PHE A 81 7.92 6.92 19.63
N PRO A 82 8.48 6.20 20.64
CA PRO A 82 7.68 5.40 21.58
C PRO A 82 6.72 6.23 22.44
N GLU A 83 6.96 7.53 22.57
CA GLU A 83 6.13 8.47 23.30
C GLU A 83 4.87 8.91 22.52
N ILE A 84 4.82 8.66 21.21
CA ILE A 84 3.69 9.01 20.35
C ILE A 84 2.99 7.71 19.93
N GLU A 85 1.74 7.57 20.37
CA GLU A 85 0.93 6.40 20.03
C GLU A 85 0.21 6.58 18.69
N PRO A 86 0.21 5.56 17.80
CA PRO A 86 -0.60 5.61 16.59
C PRO A 86 -2.07 5.73 16.93
N VAL A 87 -2.76 6.69 16.31
CA VAL A 87 -4.21 6.88 16.44
C VAL A 87 -4.86 6.43 15.14
N GLY A 88 -5.83 5.54 15.26
CA GLY A 88 -6.51 4.94 14.12
C GLY A 88 -7.95 5.43 13.96
N GLU A 89 -8.39 5.61 12.73
CA GLU A 89 -9.79 5.82 12.37
C GLU A 89 -10.30 4.62 11.57
N LYS A 90 -11.45 4.06 11.98
CA LYS A 90 -12.11 3.02 11.19
C LYS A 90 -12.69 3.64 9.93
N ILE A 91 -12.25 3.16 8.77
CA ILE A 91 -12.73 3.62 7.45
C ILE A 91 -13.47 2.50 6.72
N ASN A 92 -14.30 2.87 5.76
CA ASN A 92 -14.97 1.90 4.89
C ASN A 92 -14.11 1.56 3.66
N PHE A 93 -14.44 0.45 3.00
CA PHE A 93 -13.69 -0.04 1.83
C PHE A 93 -13.63 0.96 0.68
N LYS A 94 -14.68 1.79 0.50
CA LYS A 94 -14.68 2.86 -0.50
C LYS A 94 -13.66 3.95 -0.22
N SER A 95 -13.55 4.36 1.05
CA SER A 95 -12.59 5.36 1.49
C SER A 95 -11.17 4.81 1.41
N PHE A 96 -10.99 3.52 1.72
CA PHE A 96 -9.71 2.83 1.57
C PHE A 96 -9.24 2.80 0.11
N LEU A 97 -10.07 2.37 -0.84
CA LEU A 97 -9.68 2.31 -2.26
C LEU A 97 -9.37 3.69 -2.85
N GLY A 98 -10.06 4.73 -2.37
CA GLY A 98 -9.90 6.10 -2.85
C GLY A 98 -10.73 6.42 -4.09
N ASP A 99 -10.54 7.63 -4.61
CA ASP A 99 -11.30 8.18 -5.74
C ASP A 99 -10.89 7.63 -7.11
N GLY A 100 -9.78 6.87 -7.17
CA GLY A 100 -9.32 6.19 -8.38
C GLY A 100 -10.10 4.95 -8.77
N PHE A 101 -10.94 4.39 -7.89
CA PHE A 101 -11.68 3.15 -8.15
C PHE A 101 -13.16 3.40 -8.46
N ASP A 102 -13.62 2.97 -9.63
CA ASP A 102 -15.03 2.97 -9.99
C ASP A 102 -15.72 1.68 -9.54
N PHE A 103 -16.56 1.79 -8.50
CA PHE A 103 -17.32 0.68 -7.93
C PHE A 103 -18.39 0.08 -8.86
N LYS A 104 -18.79 0.76 -9.93
CA LYS A 104 -19.76 0.23 -10.89
C LYS A 104 -19.09 -0.67 -11.91
N THR A 105 -17.90 -0.30 -12.35
CA THR A 105 -17.18 -0.98 -13.44
C THR A 105 -16.01 -1.83 -12.94
N SER A 106 -15.62 -1.68 -11.68
CA SER A 106 -14.41 -2.25 -11.10
C SER A 106 -13.17 -1.92 -11.93
N LYS A 107 -13.12 -0.70 -12.45
CA LYS A 107 -12.01 -0.14 -13.22
C LYS A 107 -11.36 1.01 -12.47
N ILE A 108 -10.09 1.23 -12.80
CA ILE A 108 -9.32 2.37 -12.34
C ILE A 108 -9.48 3.54 -13.29
N ALA A 109 -9.57 4.74 -12.73
CA ALA A 109 -9.52 6.01 -13.43
C ALA A 109 -8.47 6.91 -12.75
N LEU A 110 -7.18 6.67 -13.03
CA LEU A 110 -6.10 7.50 -12.48
C LEU A 110 -5.98 8.86 -13.17
N PHE A 111 -6.24 8.88 -14.48
CA PHE A 111 -5.99 10.04 -15.31
C PHE A 111 -7.18 10.42 -16.18
N SER A 112 -7.19 11.68 -16.62
CA SER A 112 -8.11 12.20 -17.61
C SER A 112 -7.35 12.81 -18.79
N TYR A 113 -7.68 12.37 -20.00
CA TYR A 113 -7.18 12.92 -21.25
C TYR A 113 -8.02 14.11 -21.70
N ASP A 114 -7.35 15.23 -21.92
CA ASP A 114 -7.91 16.43 -22.55
C ASP A 114 -7.52 16.46 -24.02
N SER A 115 -8.50 16.15 -24.87
CA SER A 115 -8.33 16.11 -26.32
C SER A 115 -8.03 17.46 -26.96
N LYS A 116 -8.42 18.56 -26.32
CA LYS A 116 -8.19 19.91 -26.84
C LYS A 116 -6.73 20.31 -26.66
N ASN A 117 -6.17 20.03 -25.48
CA ASN A 117 -4.80 20.39 -25.15
C ASN A 117 -3.79 19.25 -25.39
N LYS A 118 -4.27 18.07 -25.78
CA LYS A 118 -3.48 16.83 -25.89
C LYS A 118 -2.67 16.58 -24.62
N ALA A 119 -3.34 16.62 -23.48
CA ALA A 119 -2.72 16.54 -22.16
C ALA A 119 -3.38 15.49 -21.27
N ILE A 120 -2.64 14.97 -20.31
CA ILE A 120 -3.12 14.02 -19.29
C ILE A 120 -3.03 14.68 -17.92
N TYR A 121 -4.10 14.57 -17.14
CA TYR A 121 -4.16 15.08 -15.77
C TYR A 121 -4.38 13.94 -14.78
N HIS A 122 -3.63 13.94 -13.68
CA HIS A 122 -3.88 13.07 -12.54
C HIS A 122 -5.13 13.56 -11.80
N ILE A 123 -6.11 12.67 -11.63
CA ILE A 123 -7.38 13.00 -10.98
C ILE A 123 -7.55 12.36 -9.60
N VAL A 124 -6.65 11.45 -9.25
CA VAL A 124 -6.70 10.68 -8.00
C VAL A 124 -5.86 11.35 -6.93
N LYS A 125 -6.48 11.63 -5.79
CA LYS A 125 -5.88 12.45 -4.74
C LYS A 125 -5.35 11.63 -3.58
N ASP A 126 -5.97 10.50 -3.28
CA ASP A 126 -5.71 9.74 -2.06
C ASP A 126 -6.17 8.26 -2.20
N GLY A 127 -5.89 7.47 -1.18
CA GLY A 127 -6.32 6.09 -1.03
C GLY A 127 -5.34 5.06 -1.61
N PHE A 128 -5.68 3.80 -1.39
CA PHE A 128 -4.88 2.64 -1.78
C PHE A 128 -4.56 2.62 -3.28
N THR A 129 -5.50 3.05 -4.14
CA THR A 129 -5.22 3.16 -5.57
C THR A 129 -4.07 4.13 -5.85
N LYS A 130 -4.05 5.31 -5.23
CA LYS A 130 -2.89 6.21 -5.36
C LYS A 130 -1.62 5.57 -4.84
N ALA A 131 -1.68 5.01 -3.62
CA ALA A 131 -0.52 4.43 -2.94
C ALA A 131 0.15 3.30 -3.73
N LEU A 132 -0.63 2.45 -4.42
CA LEU A 132 -0.09 1.31 -5.15
C LEU A 132 0.41 1.66 -6.56
N ILE A 133 -0.36 2.44 -7.32
CA ILE A 133 -0.15 2.58 -8.78
C ILE A 133 0.23 4.00 -9.23
N ASN A 134 0.15 5.00 -8.36
CA ASN A 134 0.58 6.38 -8.64
C ASN A 134 1.65 6.82 -7.64
N THR A 135 2.74 6.08 -7.62
CA THR A 135 3.93 6.32 -6.78
C THR A 135 4.70 7.56 -7.28
N PRO A 136 5.64 8.12 -6.49
CA PRO A 136 6.36 9.37 -6.82
C PRO A 136 7.03 9.38 -8.20
N HIS A 137 7.50 8.23 -8.67
CA HIS A 137 8.14 8.07 -9.97
C HIS A 137 7.24 7.44 -11.04
N GLY A 138 5.99 7.15 -10.68
CA GLY A 138 5.04 6.38 -11.49
C GLY A 138 5.49 4.93 -11.71
N LEU A 139 4.54 4.03 -11.95
CA LEU A 139 4.88 2.65 -12.27
C LEU A 139 5.50 2.52 -13.67
N ARG A 140 6.53 1.67 -13.80
CA ARG A 140 7.22 1.38 -15.07
C ARG A 140 6.52 0.28 -15.86
N ILE A 141 5.34 0.56 -16.39
CA ILE A 141 4.58 -0.37 -17.24
C ILE A 141 4.88 -0.16 -18.73
N GLU A 142 4.82 -1.25 -19.51
CA GLU A 142 4.93 -1.18 -20.97
C GLU A 142 3.71 -0.47 -21.57
N LYS A 143 3.96 0.59 -22.34
CA LYS A 143 2.93 1.46 -22.92
C LYS A 143 2.64 1.03 -24.35
N ARG A 144 1.35 0.86 -24.68
CA ARG A 144 0.90 0.30 -25.98
C ARG A 144 0.38 1.34 -26.97
N ALA A 145 0.36 2.62 -26.59
CA ALA A 145 -0.24 3.69 -27.39
C ALA A 145 0.57 4.99 -27.30
N GLU A 146 0.30 5.90 -28.23
CA GLU A 146 0.91 7.25 -28.23
C GLU A 146 0.53 8.00 -26.97
N PHE A 147 1.54 8.60 -26.31
CA PHE A 147 1.34 9.40 -25.10
C PHE A 147 0.33 10.52 -25.31
N ALA A 148 -0.46 10.82 -24.26
CA ALA A 148 -1.52 11.83 -24.30
C ALA A 148 -2.52 11.58 -25.44
N SER A 149 -3.09 10.38 -25.44
CA SER A 149 -4.21 9.98 -26.28
C SER A 149 -5.28 9.27 -25.45
N LYS A 150 -6.47 9.10 -26.04
CA LYS A 150 -7.55 8.31 -25.42
C LYS A 150 -7.13 6.85 -25.24
N ASP A 151 -6.51 6.25 -26.26
CA ASP A 151 -6.05 4.86 -26.25
C ASP A 151 -4.95 4.64 -25.20
N TYR A 152 -4.10 5.65 -24.97
CA TYR A 152 -3.12 5.63 -23.88
C TYR A 152 -3.78 5.59 -22.51
N GLN A 153 -4.75 6.47 -22.26
CA GLN A 153 -5.49 6.47 -20.99
C GLN A 153 -6.19 5.12 -20.76
N GLU A 154 -6.82 4.56 -21.80
CA GLU A 154 -7.50 3.26 -21.70
C GLU A 154 -6.50 2.12 -21.42
N SER A 155 -5.35 2.11 -22.12
CA SER A 155 -4.29 1.11 -21.91
C SER A 155 -3.72 1.16 -20.48
N GLU A 156 -3.51 2.35 -19.93
CA GLU A 156 -3.03 2.50 -18.55
C GLU A 156 -4.10 2.06 -17.54
N ASN A 157 -5.34 2.52 -17.71
CA ASN A 157 -6.44 2.14 -16.83
C ASN A 157 -6.64 0.62 -16.76
N ASP A 158 -6.53 -0.09 -17.89
CA ASP A 158 -6.67 -1.54 -17.92
C ASP A 158 -5.48 -2.24 -17.21
N ALA A 159 -4.24 -1.79 -17.43
CA ALA A 159 -3.06 -2.33 -16.75
C ALA A 159 -3.15 -2.13 -15.22
N TYR A 160 -3.51 -0.93 -14.78
CA TYR A 160 -3.69 -0.61 -13.37
C TYR A 160 -4.88 -1.35 -12.74
N SER A 161 -5.98 -1.51 -13.49
CA SER A 161 -7.10 -2.32 -13.03
C SER A 161 -6.70 -3.77 -12.81
N ALA A 162 -5.84 -4.34 -13.65
CA ALA A 162 -5.31 -5.68 -13.46
C ALA A 162 -4.44 -5.77 -12.20
N ILE A 163 -3.51 -4.82 -12.00
CA ILE A 163 -2.65 -4.75 -10.81
C ILE A 163 -3.48 -4.66 -9.52
N ILE A 164 -4.44 -3.72 -9.46
CA ILE A 164 -5.30 -3.55 -8.28
C ILE A 164 -6.10 -4.82 -8.02
N LYS A 165 -6.72 -5.43 -9.04
CA LYS A 165 -7.47 -6.69 -8.88
C LYS A 165 -6.57 -7.82 -8.38
N SER A 166 -5.36 -7.95 -8.92
CA SER A 166 -4.40 -8.95 -8.46
C SER A 166 -3.98 -8.71 -7.02
N TYR A 167 -3.76 -7.45 -6.61
CA TYR A 167 -3.43 -7.14 -5.22
C TYR A 167 -4.59 -7.47 -4.27
N LEU A 168 -5.80 -6.99 -4.60
CA LEU A 168 -7.00 -7.26 -3.81
C LEU A 168 -7.21 -8.77 -3.63
N SER A 169 -7.11 -9.57 -4.68
CA SER A 169 -7.32 -11.02 -4.62
C SER A 169 -6.16 -11.76 -3.94
N LYS A 170 -4.91 -11.54 -4.36
CA LYS A 170 -3.74 -12.32 -3.90
C LYS A 170 -3.27 -11.94 -2.50
N ILE A 171 -3.35 -10.64 -2.15
CA ILE A 171 -2.81 -10.12 -0.88
C ILE A 171 -3.92 -9.96 0.16
N LEU A 172 -5.09 -9.45 -0.25
CA LEU A 172 -6.19 -9.13 0.67
C LEU A 172 -7.35 -10.13 0.64
N HIS A 173 -7.30 -11.16 -0.23
CA HIS A 173 -8.36 -12.16 -0.40
C HIS A 173 -9.73 -11.55 -0.75
N ILE A 174 -9.73 -10.48 -1.56
CA ILE A 174 -10.91 -9.75 -2.03
C ILE A 174 -11.09 -10.04 -3.52
N ASP A 175 -12.00 -10.94 -3.84
CA ASP A 175 -12.35 -11.30 -5.22
C ASP A 175 -13.54 -10.47 -5.74
N SER A 176 -14.34 -9.93 -4.82
CA SER A 176 -15.54 -9.16 -5.10
C SER A 176 -15.70 -7.98 -4.14
N ILE A 177 -16.43 -6.94 -4.56
CA ILE A 177 -16.76 -5.79 -3.69
C ILE A 177 -17.56 -6.25 -2.46
N SER A 178 -18.36 -7.32 -2.57
CA SER A 178 -19.11 -7.89 -1.43
C SER A 178 -18.22 -8.44 -0.33
N ASP A 179 -16.97 -8.81 -0.62
CA ASP A 179 -16.04 -9.30 0.40
C ASP A 179 -15.67 -8.21 1.42
N ALA A 180 -15.89 -6.93 1.08
CA ALA A 180 -15.69 -5.82 1.99
C ALA A 180 -16.47 -5.93 3.32
N GLN A 181 -17.55 -6.72 3.35
CA GLN A 181 -18.32 -6.95 4.58
C GLN A 181 -17.55 -7.73 5.65
N PHE A 182 -16.49 -8.45 5.27
CA PHE A 182 -15.65 -9.22 6.18
C PHE A 182 -14.45 -8.43 6.68
N LEU A 183 -14.26 -7.21 6.18
CA LEU A 183 -13.09 -6.39 6.44
C LEU A 183 -13.36 -5.36 7.53
N GLN A 184 -12.39 -5.19 8.42
CA GLN A 184 -12.27 -4.00 9.24
C GLN A 184 -10.97 -3.28 8.91
N ILE A 185 -11.11 -2.07 8.39
CA ILE A 185 -9.99 -1.26 7.90
C ILE A 185 -9.80 -0.08 8.84
N THR A 186 -8.57 0.12 9.30
CA THR A 186 -8.18 1.25 10.12
C THR A 186 -7.11 2.04 9.38
N SER A 187 -7.31 3.35 9.22
CA SER A 187 -6.30 4.30 8.76
C SER A 187 -5.57 4.87 9.96
N TRP A 188 -4.26 4.95 9.91
CA TRP A 188 -3.44 5.38 11.05
C TRP A 188 -2.82 6.76 10.82
N SER A 189 -2.64 7.50 11.90
CA SER A 189 -1.78 8.69 11.93
C SER A 189 -0.35 8.35 11.51
N ASP A 190 0.45 9.35 11.19
CA ASP A 190 1.78 9.22 10.55
C ASP A 190 2.90 9.99 11.28
N ASN A 191 2.63 10.43 12.51
CA ASN A 191 3.50 11.30 13.31
C ASN A 191 4.32 10.59 14.39
N TRP A 192 4.24 9.26 14.45
CA TRP A 192 4.87 8.41 15.45
C TRP A 192 6.09 7.63 14.92
N THR A 193 6.44 7.85 13.65
CA THR A 193 7.68 7.35 13.02
C THR A 193 8.12 8.34 11.94
N ASN A 194 9.42 8.43 11.70
CA ASN A 194 9.95 9.27 10.61
C ASN A 194 9.89 8.59 9.23
N TYR A 195 9.44 7.33 9.15
CA TYR A 195 9.19 6.66 7.86
C TYR A 195 8.28 7.48 6.93
N PHE A 196 7.35 8.25 7.51
CA PHE A 196 6.38 9.02 6.75
C PHE A 196 6.86 10.41 6.32
N ASP A 197 8.05 10.84 6.74
CA ASP A 197 8.47 12.23 6.57
C ASP A 197 8.69 12.60 5.10
N ASP A 198 9.27 11.70 4.30
CA ASP A 198 9.52 11.94 2.87
C ASP A 198 8.20 12.09 2.08
N GLY A 199 7.19 11.29 2.43
CA GLY A 199 5.89 11.34 1.76
C GLY A 199 5.07 12.58 2.10
N LYS A 200 5.18 13.12 3.32
CA LYS A 200 4.46 14.33 3.77
C LYS A 200 4.73 15.53 2.87
N GLU A 201 5.92 15.61 2.29
CA GLU A 201 6.28 16.77 1.48
C GLU A 201 5.59 16.74 0.11
N TRP A 202 5.61 15.61 -0.61
CA TRP A 202 5.41 15.64 -2.06
C TRP A 202 4.29 14.74 -2.61
N TRP A 203 3.89 13.65 -1.94
CA TRP A 203 2.92 12.72 -2.54
C TRP A 203 1.90 12.10 -1.59
N GLY A 204 2.15 12.11 -0.28
CA GLY A 204 1.22 11.68 0.75
C GLY A 204 1.79 10.60 1.67
N THR A 205 1.01 10.32 2.72
CA THR A 205 1.30 9.29 3.72
C THR A 205 0.14 8.32 3.73
N PHE A 206 0.45 7.04 3.62
CA PHE A 206 -0.54 5.98 3.54
C PHE A 206 -0.20 4.94 4.58
N CYS A 207 -1.12 4.68 5.52
CA CYS A 207 -0.90 3.73 6.59
C CYS A 207 -2.22 3.09 7.00
N TRP A 208 -2.35 1.79 6.75
CA TRP A 208 -3.56 1.04 7.06
C TRP A 208 -3.25 -0.29 7.71
N THR A 209 -4.23 -0.78 8.45
CA THR A 209 -4.35 -2.19 8.80
C THR A 209 -5.72 -2.69 8.37
N ILE A 210 -5.75 -3.88 7.79
CA ILE A 210 -6.95 -4.52 7.26
C ILE A 210 -7.07 -5.88 7.94
N TYR A 211 -8.02 -6.01 8.86
CA TYR A 211 -8.41 -7.29 9.42
C TYR A 211 -9.45 -7.96 8.51
N ASP A 212 -9.25 -9.23 8.19
CA ASP A 212 -10.21 -10.06 7.47
C ASP A 212 -10.69 -11.21 8.37
N SER A 213 -11.99 -11.21 8.70
CA SER A 213 -12.58 -12.22 9.58
C SER A 213 -12.69 -13.62 8.97
N ARG A 214 -12.57 -13.76 7.64
CA ARG A 214 -12.62 -15.07 6.97
C ARG A 214 -11.31 -15.84 7.12
N THR A 215 -10.20 -15.11 7.08
CA THR A 215 -8.85 -15.67 7.12
C THR A 215 -8.21 -15.55 8.49
N ASN A 216 -8.81 -14.75 9.39
CA ASN A 216 -8.24 -14.37 10.69
C ASN A 216 -6.82 -13.79 10.57
N LYS A 217 -6.62 -12.93 9.56
CA LYS A 217 -5.35 -12.26 9.27
C LYS A 217 -5.50 -10.75 9.38
N ILE A 218 -4.41 -10.07 9.73
CA ILE A 218 -4.27 -8.62 9.59
C ILE A 218 -3.16 -8.32 8.59
N THR A 219 -3.51 -7.56 7.55
CA THR A 219 -2.52 -6.99 6.63
C THR A 219 -2.22 -5.55 7.04
N PHE A 220 -0.96 -5.27 7.36
CA PHE A 220 -0.42 -3.92 7.51
C PHE A 220 0.08 -3.43 6.14
N LEU A 221 -0.30 -2.22 5.79
CA LEU A 221 0.09 -1.53 4.56
C LEU A 221 0.67 -0.16 4.91
N ALA A 222 1.80 0.18 4.30
CA ALA A 222 2.37 1.52 4.42
C ALA A 222 2.97 1.97 3.09
N ALA A 223 2.77 3.23 2.72
CA ALA A 223 3.51 3.85 1.62
C ALA A 223 3.81 5.30 1.96
N SER A 224 5.07 5.66 1.82
CA SER A 224 5.54 7.03 2.02
C SER A 224 6.90 7.30 1.38
N SER A 225 7.71 6.25 1.20
CA SER A 225 9.01 6.32 0.53
C SER A 225 8.92 7.05 -0.81
N THR A 226 9.91 7.88 -1.08
CA THR A 226 10.14 8.50 -2.38
C THR A 226 11.17 7.76 -3.23
N ASP A 227 11.93 6.84 -2.62
CA ASP A 227 12.99 6.06 -3.24
C ASP A 227 12.60 4.59 -3.48
#